data_AF-A0A397S3E4-F1
#
_entry.id   AF-A0A397S3E4-F1
#
_cell.length_a   1.000
_cell.length_b   1.000
_cell.length_c   1.000
_cell.angle_alpha   90.00
_cell.angle_beta   90.00
_cell.angle_gamma   90.00
#
_symmetry.space_group_name_H-M   'P 1'
#
loop_
_entity.id
_entity.type
_entity.pdbx_description
1 polymer ?
#
loop_
_entity_poly.entity_id
_entity_poly.type
_entity_poly.pdbx_seq_one_letter_code
_entity_poly.pdbx_strand_id
1 'polypeptide(L)'
;MNKNNSEKQNFKKYLQEIEKPNYDGSDISRSLPTNASSVDKTKYQICEKILAYQQDNNLTIEKVASKIHLTTAETKEIFHYHLDRFTLERLITYANRLLSPLEIEVIVSQKKQTKHTQTV
;
A
#
# COMPACT_ATOMS: atom_id res chain seq x y z
N MET A 1 19.55 15.05 -32.44
CA MET A 1 19.42 13.82 -31.60
C MET A 1 17.99 13.31 -31.71
N ASN A 2 17.81 12.06 -32.11
CA ASN A 2 16.48 11.48 -32.37
C ASN A 2 15.80 11.16 -31.02
N LYS A 3 14.68 11.83 -30.71
CA LYS A 3 13.98 11.79 -29.40
C LYS A 3 13.71 10.36 -28.91
N ASN A 4 13.35 9.48 -29.83
CA ASN A 4 13.07 8.06 -29.59
C ASN A 4 14.28 7.24 -29.09
N ASN A 5 15.51 7.66 -29.40
CA ASN A 5 16.70 6.95 -28.91
C ASN A 5 17.04 7.33 -27.46
N SER A 6 16.79 8.60 -27.10
CA SER A 6 17.00 9.08 -25.73
C SER A 6 15.98 8.49 -24.76
N GLU A 7 14.71 8.37 -25.15
CA GLU A 7 13.66 7.76 -24.33
C GLU A 7 13.94 6.27 -24.05
N LYS A 8 14.36 5.51 -25.07
CA LYS A 8 14.76 4.10 -24.89
C LYS A 8 15.95 3.94 -23.95
N GLN A 9 16.94 4.84 -24.04
CA GLN A 9 18.09 4.82 -23.13
C GLN A 9 17.68 5.14 -21.69
N ASN A 10 16.78 6.11 -21.49
CA ASN A 10 16.28 6.46 -20.16
C ASN A 10 15.45 5.32 -19.54
N PHE A 11 14.58 4.68 -20.34
CA PHE A 11 13.82 3.52 -19.87
C PHE A 11 14.72 2.36 -19.47
N LYS A 12 15.76 2.07 -20.26
CA LYS A 12 16.75 1.03 -19.92
C LYS A 12 17.48 1.33 -18.60
N LYS A 13 17.87 2.59 -18.38
CA LYS A 13 18.50 3.00 -17.11
C LYS A 13 17.54 2.86 -15.92
N TYR A 14 16.26 3.21 -16.11
CA TYR A 14 15.24 3.02 -15.08
C TYR A 14 15.07 1.55 -14.70
N LEU A 15 14.97 0.64 -15.68
CA LEU A 15 14.89 -0.80 -15.42
C LEU A 15 16.10 -1.31 -14.63
N GLN A 16 17.30 -0.87 -15.00
CA GLN A 16 18.53 -1.22 -14.26
C GLN A 16 18.53 -0.67 -12.82
N GLU A 17 17.85 0.45 -12.57
CA GLU A 17 17.76 1.04 -11.23
C GLU A 17 16.83 0.22 -10.33
N ILE A 18 15.64 -0.14 -10.83
CA ILE A 18 14.64 -0.87 -10.04
C ILE A 18 15.03 -2.35 -9.80
N GLU A 19 15.92 -2.91 -10.62
CA GLU A 19 16.46 -4.26 -10.44
C GLU A 19 17.52 -4.36 -9.32
N LYS A 20 18.01 -3.23 -8.79
CA LYS A 20 19.02 -3.26 -7.73
C LYS A 20 18.43 -3.87 -6.45
N PRO A 21 19.18 -4.74 -5.74
CA PRO A 21 18.67 -5.44 -4.56
C PRO A 21 18.35 -4.50 -3.37
N ASN A 22 18.86 -3.27 -3.39
CA ASN A 22 18.63 -2.25 -2.37
C ASN A 22 17.76 -1.09 -2.87
N TYR A 23 17.08 -1.24 -4.00
CA TYR A 23 16.13 -0.24 -4.47
C TYR A 23 14.94 -0.16 -3.50
N ASP A 24 14.65 1.05 -3.02
CA ASP A 24 13.54 1.34 -2.08
C ASP A 24 12.67 2.50 -2.59
N GLY A 25 12.42 2.53 -3.90
CA GLY A 25 11.54 3.53 -4.50
C GLY A 25 10.06 3.25 -4.27
N SER A 26 9.21 4.25 -4.49
CA SER A 26 7.75 4.14 -4.35
C SER A 26 7.08 3.24 -5.41
N ASP A 27 7.86 2.64 -6.31
CA ASP A 27 7.41 1.79 -7.40
C ASP A 27 7.44 0.29 -7.03
N ILE A 28 7.98 -0.08 -5.86
CA ILE A 28 8.01 -1.47 -5.39
C ILE A 28 6.88 -1.73 -4.41
N SER A 29 6.17 -2.83 -4.62
CA SER A 29 5.20 -3.29 -3.61
C SER A 29 5.93 -3.90 -2.41
N ARG A 30 5.58 -3.44 -1.20
CA ARG A 30 6.13 -3.99 0.05
C ARG A 30 5.22 -5.09 0.61
N SER A 31 5.79 -6.27 0.86
CA SER A 31 5.09 -7.37 1.53
C SER A 31 4.98 -7.12 3.03
N LEU A 32 3.88 -7.56 3.63
CA LEU A 32 3.72 -7.53 5.08
C LEU A 32 4.60 -8.60 5.75
N PRO A 33 5.49 -8.26 6.70
CA PRO A 33 6.32 -9.25 7.37
C PRO A 33 5.49 -10.19 8.26
N THR A 34 5.95 -11.43 8.45
CA THR A 34 5.22 -12.46 9.23
C THR A 34 4.95 -12.05 10.68
N ASN A 35 5.85 -11.27 11.26
CA ASN A 35 5.75 -10.72 12.61
C ASN A 35 5.14 -9.31 12.67
N ALA A 36 4.45 -8.85 11.62
CA ALA A 36 3.86 -7.51 11.58
C ALA A 36 2.93 -7.24 12.78
N SER A 37 2.98 -5.99 13.25
CA SER A 37 2.13 -5.50 14.32
C SER A 37 0.65 -5.54 13.91
N SER A 38 -0.26 -5.54 14.88
CA SER A 38 -1.70 -5.45 14.59
C SER A 38 -2.04 -4.17 13.82
N VAL A 39 -1.37 -3.06 14.12
CA VAL A 39 -1.57 -1.78 13.44
C VAL A 39 -1.15 -1.89 11.97
N ASP A 40 0.01 -2.47 11.67
CA ASP A 40 0.47 -2.62 10.29
C ASP A 40 -0.40 -3.57 9.50
N LYS A 41 -0.89 -4.65 10.13
CA LYS A 41 -1.88 -5.56 9.52
C LYS A 41 -3.15 -4.80 9.14
N THR A 42 -3.68 -3.96 10.02
CA THR A 42 -4.87 -3.15 9.72
C THR A 42 -4.59 -2.13 8.62
N LYS A 43 -3.45 -1.42 8.65
CA LYS A 43 -3.06 -0.50 7.58
C LYS A 43 -2.99 -1.21 6.23
N TYR A 44 -2.36 -2.38 6.20
CA TYR A 44 -2.23 -3.21 4.99
C TYR A 44 -3.60 -3.57 4.41
N GLN A 45 -4.52 -4.03 5.26
CA GLN A 45 -5.89 -4.35 4.85
C GLN A 45 -6.63 -3.13 4.29
N ILE A 46 -6.44 -1.94 4.86
CA ILE A 46 -7.06 -0.71 4.33
C ILE A 46 -6.47 -0.36 2.95
N CYS A 47 -5.15 -0.43 2.78
CA CYS A 47 -4.51 -0.22 1.48
C CYS A 47 -5.04 -1.22 0.43
N GLU A 48 -5.18 -2.49 0.80
CA GLU A 48 -5.76 -3.53 -0.06
C GLU A 48 -7.19 -3.18 -0.49
N LYS A 49 -8.04 -2.72 0.43
CA LYS A 49 -9.41 -2.29 0.10
C LYS A 49 -9.45 -1.09 -0.84
N ILE A 50 -8.56 -0.11 -0.65
CA ILE A 50 -8.44 1.05 -1.54
C ILE A 50 -8.00 0.61 -2.95
N LEU A 51 -7.01 -0.29 -3.05
CA LEU A 51 -6.53 -0.82 -4.33
C LEU A 51 -7.61 -1.67 -5.02
N ALA A 52 -8.27 -2.57 -4.30
CA ALA A 52 -9.36 -3.38 -4.83
C ALA A 52 -10.47 -2.51 -5.41
N TYR A 53 -10.89 -1.45 -4.70
CA TYR A 53 -11.87 -0.50 -5.22
C TYR A 53 -11.42 0.16 -6.53
N GLN A 54 -10.14 0.55 -6.62
CA GLN A 54 -9.58 1.09 -7.87
C GLN A 54 -9.72 0.10 -9.02
N GLN A 55 -9.38 -1.16 -8.79
CA GLN A 55 -9.41 -2.24 -9.79
C GLN A 55 -10.84 -2.60 -10.19
N ASP A 56 -11.71 -2.84 -9.22
CA ASP A 56 -13.12 -3.23 -9.43
C ASP A 56 -13.90 -2.17 -10.22
N ASN A 57 -13.54 -0.90 -10.06
CA ASN A 57 -14.19 0.23 -10.73
C ASN A 57 -13.41 0.75 -11.95
N ASN A 58 -12.30 0.10 -12.35
CA ASN A 58 -11.45 0.51 -13.46
C ASN A 58 -11.05 2.00 -13.40
N LEU A 59 -10.76 2.51 -12.21
CA LEU A 59 -10.38 3.91 -12.02
C LEU A 59 -8.90 4.12 -12.37
N THR A 60 -8.58 5.25 -12.97
CA THR A 60 -7.18 5.67 -13.09
C THR A 60 -6.66 6.15 -11.73
N ILE A 61 -5.33 6.15 -11.54
CA ILE A 61 -4.73 6.61 -10.29
C ILE A 61 -5.08 8.08 -10.00
N GLU A 62 -5.20 8.92 -11.02
CA GLU A 62 -5.60 10.34 -10.90
C GLU A 62 -7.01 10.48 -10.34
N LYS A 63 -7.94 9.61 -10.78
CA LYS A 63 -9.32 9.62 -10.27
C LYS A 63 -9.37 9.20 -8.80
N VAL A 64 -8.59 8.21 -8.41
CA VAL A 64 -8.50 7.79 -7.00
C VAL A 64 -7.88 8.89 -6.15
N ALA A 65 -6.73 9.42 -6.58
CA ALA A 65 -6.01 10.52 -5.93
C ALA A 65 -6.94 11.74 -5.71
N SER A 66 -7.69 12.12 -6.75
CA SER A 66 -8.68 13.20 -6.65
C SER A 66 -9.81 12.90 -5.67
N LYS A 67 -10.30 11.67 -5.57
CA LYS A 67 -11.37 11.30 -4.62
C LYS A 67 -10.90 11.29 -3.16
N ILE A 68 -9.66 10.88 -2.91
CA ILE A 68 -9.11 10.81 -1.53
C ILE A 68 -8.31 12.05 -1.12
N HIS A 69 -8.19 13.03 -2.01
CA HIS A 69 -7.44 14.29 -1.86
C HIS A 69 -5.94 14.07 -1.61
N LEU A 70 -5.32 13.24 -2.45
CA LEU A 70 -3.87 13.00 -2.46
C LEU A 70 -3.28 13.33 -3.82
N THR A 71 -1.96 13.43 -3.89
CA THR A 71 -1.24 13.39 -5.16
C THR A 71 -1.23 11.98 -5.75
N THR A 72 -0.93 11.86 -7.05
CA THR A 72 -0.74 10.55 -7.69
C THR A 72 0.43 9.78 -7.09
N ALA A 73 1.50 10.49 -6.67
CA ALA A 73 2.65 9.90 -6.01
C ALA A 73 2.27 9.27 -4.66
N GLU A 74 1.58 10.02 -3.78
CA GLU A 74 1.11 9.47 -2.49
C GLU A 74 0.09 8.34 -2.68
N THR A 75 -0.77 8.44 -3.70
CA THR A 75 -1.72 7.36 -4.01
C THR A 75 -1.00 6.09 -4.46
N LYS A 76 0.11 6.23 -5.19
CA LYS A 76 0.96 5.10 -5.60
C LYS A 76 1.61 4.43 -4.39
N GLU A 77 2.04 5.21 -3.39
CA GLU A 77 2.57 4.66 -2.13
C GLU A 77 1.52 3.81 -1.38
N ILE A 78 0.23 4.17 -1.44
CA ILE A 78 -0.87 3.34 -0.92
C ILE A 78 -1.00 2.04 -1.72
N PHE A 79 -1.04 2.12 -3.06
CA PHE A 79 -1.17 0.95 -3.94
C PHE A 79 0.01 -0.03 -3.81
N HIS A 80 1.18 0.46 -3.40
CA HIS A 80 2.38 -0.33 -3.19
C HIS A 80 2.68 -0.63 -1.71
N TYR A 81 1.73 -0.39 -0.81
CA TYR A 81 1.80 -0.79 0.59
C TYR A 81 3.00 -0.18 1.37
N HIS A 82 3.37 1.08 1.10
CA HIS A 82 4.36 1.81 1.90
C HIS A 82 3.75 2.28 3.24
N LEU A 83 3.52 1.36 4.17
CA LEU A 83 2.76 1.57 5.41
C LEU A 83 3.38 2.58 6.40
N ASP A 84 4.69 2.81 6.28
CA ASP A 84 5.47 3.78 7.05
C ASP A 84 5.15 5.24 6.67
N ARG A 85 4.59 5.47 5.48
CA ARG A 85 4.22 6.81 4.99
C ARG A 85 2.88 7.32 5.53
N PHE A 86 2.06 6.42 6.09
CA PHE A 86 0.71 6.74 6.52
C PHE A 86 0.40 6.27 7.94
N THR A 87 -0.28 7.13 8.71
CA THR A 87 -0.90 6.71 9.97
C THR A 87 -2.19 5.94 9.68
N LEU A 88 -2.62 5.11 10.65
CA LEU A 88 -3.88 4.38 10.52
C LEU A 88 -5.07 5.33 10.32
N GLU A 89 -5.12 6.42 11.07
CA GLU A 89 -6.15 7.46 10.97
C GLU A 89 -6.24 8.10 9.57
N ARG A 90 -5.09 8.40 8.95
CA ARG A 90 -5.06 8.95 7.58
C ARG A 90 -5.61 7.94 6.58
N LEU A 91 -5.22 6.67 6.68
CA LEU A 91 -5.74 5.61 5.80
C LEU A 91 -7.26 5.43 5.97
N ILE A 92 -7.76 5.44 7.20
CA ILE A 92 -9.21 5.41 7.48
C ILE A 92 -9.92 6.61 6.82
N THR A 93 -9.34 7.80 6.93
CA THR A 93 -9.90 9.01 6.29
C THR A 93 -9.98 8.85 4.77
N TYR A 94 -8.94 8.31 4.13
CA TYR A 94 -8.93 8.09 2.68
C TYR A 94 -9.92 7.01 2.27
N ALA A 95 -9.99 5.91 3.02
CA ALA A 95 -10.94 4.83 2.78
C ALA A 95 -12.38 5.34 2.90
N ASN A 96 -12.71 6.15 3.92
CA ASN A 96 -14.02 6.75 4.09
C ASN A 96 -14.45 7.63 2.90
N ARG A 97 -13.51 8.38 2.31
CA ARG A 97 -13.79 9.20 1.12
C ARG A 97 -14.07 8.36 -0.13
N LEU A 98 -13.41 7.21 -0.25
CA LEU A 98 -13.45 6.38 -1.44
C LEU A 98 -14.56 5.31 -1.42
N LEU A 99 -14.75 4.67 -0.27
CA LEU A 99 -15.59 3.48 -0.09
C LEU A 99 -16.96 3.81 0.53
N SER A 100 -17.38 5.08 0.50
CA SER A 100 -18.58 5.54 1.20
C SER A 100 -19.87 4.85 0.70
N PRO A 101 -20.76 4.39 1.59
CA PRO A 101 -20.61 4.41 3.06
C PRO A 101 -19.66 3.31 3.55
N LEU A 102 -18.78 3.66 4.49
CA LEU A 102 -17.82 2.75 5.11
C LEU A 102 -18.13 2.59 6.61
N GLU A 103 -18.11 1.34 7.08
CA GLU A 103 -18.20 1.00 8.49
C GLU A 103 -16.88 0.35 8.93
N ILE A 104 -16.43 0.68 10.15
CA ILE A 104 -15.20 0.13 10.74
C ILE A 104 -15.54 -0.43 12.11
N GLU A 105 -15.35 -1.74 12.28
CA GLU A 105 -15.50 -2.43 13.55
C GLU A 105 -14.13 -2.67 14.20
N VAL A 106 -14.01 -2.38 15.50
CA VAL A 106 -12.80 -2.64 16.29
C VAL A 106 -13.10 -3.70 17.34
N ILE A 107 -12.53 -4.89 17.17
CA ILE A 107 -12.69 -6.00 18.11
C ILE A 107 -11.45 -6.10 19.00
N VAL A 108 -11.61 -5.83 20.29
CA VAL A 108 -10.55 -5.95 21.30
C VAL A 108 -10.71 -7.28 22.05
N SER A 109 -9.78 -8.21 21.83
CA SER A 109 -9.74 -9.49 22.55
C SER A 109 -8.33 -9.80 23.07
N GLN A 110 -8.26 -10.43 24.24
CA GLN A 110 -7.00 -10.90 24.81
C GLN A 110 -6.75 -12.34 24.35
N LYS A 111 -5.74 -12.57 23.51
CA LYS A 111 -5.28 -13.95 23.23
C LYS A 111 -4.54 -14.47 24.46
N LYS A 112 -5.14 -15.41 25.20
CA LYS A 112 -4.41 -16.17 26.22
C LYS A 112 -3.29 -16.95 25.51
N GLN A 113 -2.03 -16.70 25.89
CA GLN A 113 -0.92 -17.54 25.43
C GLN A 113 -1.17 -18.96 25.95
N THR A 114 -1.51 -19.89 25.06
CA THR A 114 -1.48 -21.31 25.38
C THR A 114 -0.02 -21.70 25.58
N LYS A 115 0.40 -21.83 26.84
CA LYS A 115 1.66 -22.49 27.18
C LYS A 115 1.56 -23.92 26.63
N HIS A 116 2.21 -24.19 25.50
CA HIS A 116 2.49 -25.56 25.09
C HIS A 116 3.52 -26.11 26.07
N THR A 117 3.05 -26.68 27.17
CA THR A 117 3.86 -27.57 27.99
C THR A 117 4.15 -28.79 27.13
N GLN A 118 5.33 -28.84 26.51
CA GLN A 118 5.86 -30.09 26.00
C GLN A 118 6.19 -30.94 27.22
N THR A 119 5.38 -31.97 27.46
CA THR A 119 5.70 -33.02 28.43
C THR A 119 6.71 -33.95 27.76
N VAL A 120 7.91 -34.02 28.33
CA VAL A 120 8.96 -35.00 27.98
C VAL A 120 8.68 -36.28 28.75
#